data_AF-A0A0M8P2S4-F1
#
_entry.id   AF-A0A0M8P2S4-F1
#
_cell.length_a   1.000
_cell.length_b   1.000
_cell.length_c   1.000
_cell.angle_alpha   90.00
_cell.angle_beta   90.00
_cell.angle_gamma   90.00
#
_symmetry.space_group_name_H-M   'P 1'
#
loop_
_entity.id
_entity.type
_entity.pdbx_description
1 polymer ?
#
loop_
_entity_poly.entity_id
_entity_poly.type
_entity_poly.pdbx_seq_one_letter_code
_entity_poly.pdbx_strand_id
1 'polypeptide(L)'
;MKMRDEEEWRYVIIATNMEVLDEWYRTLQERLPAGAIGRQAPDFYLHDHSKVDLGRTTKVGKETPEFDDRVKFTWLPRVDGRNYVTFYNKHVVDHISGNSFFIRSKSNPSVFWYAEDHKILAGQQGRTRFRITGRDLDRSAVMINGDAISITPVHDWNLSVCVQQNGDLGLERRSHDFKLADLKNGFLSTGLGFEARVTKVNYDGEEWELVS
;
A
#
# COMPACT_ATOMS: atom_id res chain seq x y z
N MET A 1 13.79 8.47 -19.43
CA MET A 1 13.75 7.22 -20.21
C MET A 1 12.34 7.09 -20.78
N LYS A 2 12.17 7.11 -22.10
CA LYS A 2 10.84 7.09 -22.75
C LYS A 2 10.48 5.62 -23.02
N MET A 3 9.51 5.06 -22.29
CA MET A 3 9.04 3.69 -22.49
C MET A 3 8.15 3.65 -23.74
N ARG A 4 8.38 2.67 -24.65
CA ARG A 4 7.73 2.57 -25.98
C ARG A 4 6.37 1.86 -25.89
N ASP A 5 5.51 2.33 -25.00
CA ASP A 5 4.23 1.67 -24.67
C ASP A 5 3.01 2.32 -25.35
N GLU A 6 3.24 3.37 -26.15
CA GLU A 6 2.16 4.29 -26.57
C GLU A 6 1.22 3.71 -27.65
N GLU A 7 1.61 2.70 -28.44
CA GLU A 7 0.85 2.34 -29.65
C GLU A 7 0.41 0.87 -29.82
N GLU A 8 1.24 -0.13 -29.47
CA GLU A 8 1.04 -1.51 -29.99
C GLU A 8 0.91 -2.65 -28.94
N TRP A 9 1.16 -2.41 -27.65
CA TRP A 9 1.25 -3.50 -26.64
C TRP A 9 0.52 -3.19 -25.32
N ARG A 10 -0.69 -2.67 -25.40
CA ARG A 10 -1.41 -2.18 -24.21
C ARG A 10 -2.21 -3.30 -23.54
N TYR A 11 -2.28 -3.27 -22.21
CA TYR A 11 -3.02 -4.25 -21.42
C TYR A 11 -3.91 -3.58 -20.37
N VAL A 12 -5.09 -4.15 -20.16
CA VAL A 12 -5.84 -3.96 -18.90
C VAL A 12 -5.42 -5.07 -17.95
N ILE A 13 -4.92 -4.68 -16.79
CA ILE A 13 -4.53 -5.59 -15.72
C ILE A 13 -5.62 -5.52 -14.65
N ILE A 14 -6.16 -6.67 -14.26
CA ILE A 14 -7.19 -6.77 -13.23
C ILE A 14 -6.69 -7.72 -12.15
N ALA A 15 -6.83 -7.32 -10.90
CA ALA A 15 -6.57 -8.17 -9.74
C ALA A 15 -7.74 -8.11 -8.75
N THR A 16 -7.70 -8.97 -7.74
CA THR A 16 -8.74 -9.03 -6.70
C THR A 16 -8.77 -7.77 -5.82
N ASN A 17 -7.63 -7.11 -5.64
CA ASN A 17 -7.47 -5.84 -4.93
C ASN A 17 -6.12 -5.20 -5.29
N MET A 18 -5.88 -3.98 -4.81
CA MET A 18 -4.66 -3.23 -5.11
C MET A 18 -3.41 -3.84 -4.48
N GLU A 19 -3.53 -4.47 -3.32
CA GLU A 19 -2.41 -5.09 -2.64
C GLU A 19 -1.85 -6.27 -3.45
N VAL A 20 -2.71 -7.02 -4.14
CA VAL A 20 -2.27 -8.05 -5.08
C VAL A 20 -1.49 -7.43 -6.25
N LEU A 21 -1.89 -6.26 -6.76
CA LEU A 21 -1.15 -5.56 -7.81
C LEU A 21 0.20 -5.05 -7.30
N ASP A 22 0.27 -4.54 -6.07
CA ASP A 22 1.51 -4.10 -5.44
C ASP A 22 2.49 -5.28 -5.26
N GLU A 23 1.99 -6.41 -4.75
CA GLU A 23 2.74 -7.67 -4.61
C GLU A 23 3.26 -8.18 -5.96
N TRP A 24 2.39 -8.18 -6.97
CA TRP A 24 2.75 -8.58 -8.33
C TRP A 24 3.82 -7.66 -8.92
N TYR A 25 3.62 -6.34 -8.85
CA TYR A 25 4.56 -5.36 -9.37
C TYR A 25 5.93 -5.49 -8.72
N ARG A 26 5.98 -5.61 -7.39
CA ARG A 26 7.27 -5.73 -6.69
C ARG A 26 7.99 -7.03 -7.05
N THR A 27 7.25 -8.13 -7.16
CA THR A 27 7.81 -9.41 -7.59
C THR A 27 8.41 -9.31 -9.00
N LEU A 28 7.78 -8.56 -9.91
CA LEU A 28 8.34 -8.28 -11.23
C LEU A 28 9.60 -7.42 -11.17
N GLN A 29 9.65 -6.41 -10.30
CA GLN A 29 10.87 -5.60 -10.14
C GLN A 29 12.08 -6.43 -9.68
N GLU A 30 11.85 -7.47 -8.89
CA GLU A 30 12.90 -8.38 -8.42
C GLU A 30 13.35 -9.38 -9.50
N ARG A 31 12.44 -9.83 -10.36
CA ARG A 31 12.69 -10.91 -11.33
C ARG A 31 13.07 -10.42 -12.74
N LEU A 32 12.68 -9.20 -13.09
CA LEU A 32 12.92 -8.62 -14.41
C LEU A 32 14.12 -7.66 -14.41
N PRO A 33 14.77 -7.46 -15.58
CA PRO A 33 15.82 -6.47 -15.70
C PRO A 33 15.31 -5.05 -15.41
N ALA A 34 16.19 -4.20 -14.88
CA ALA A 34 15.87 -2.82 -14.55
C ALA A 34 15.21 -2.06 -15.73
N GLY A 35 14.11 -1.38 -15.42
CA GLY A 35 13.33 -0.61 -16.40
C GLY A 35 12.56 -1.46 -17.41
N ALA A 36 12.34 -2.76 -17.16
CA ALA A 36 11.37 -3.57 -17.91
C ALA A 36 9.92 -3.17 -17.57
N ILE A 37 9.67 -2.77 -16.33
CA ILE A 37 8.38 -2.27 -15.86
C ILE A 37 8.62 -1.04 -14.97
N GLY A 38 7.67 -0.11 -14.99
CA GLY A 38 7.66 1.06 -14.11
C GLY A 38 6.23 1.45 -13.74
N ARG A 39 6.04 1.95 -12.54
CA ARG A 39 4.75 2.43 -12.02
C ARG A 39 4.71 3.96 -12.06
N GLN A 40 3.67 4.56 -12.64
CA GLN A 40 3.47 6.03 -12.63
C GLN A 40 2.36 6.47 -11.69
N ALA A 41 1.41 5.58 -11.40
CA ALA A 41 0.35 5.78 -10.42
C ALA A 41 -0.05 4.42 -9.84
N PRO A 42 -0.87 4.36 -8.77
CA PRO A 42 -1.17 3.12 -8.08
C PRO A 42 -1.58 1.94 -8.98
N ASP A 43 -2.38 2.22 -10.00
CA ASP A 43 -2.93 1.27 -10.95
C ASP A 43 -2.49 1.56 -12.40
N PHE A 44 -1.48 2.41 -12.58
CA PHE A 44 -0.98 2.79 -13.90
C PHE A 44 0.49 2.42 -14.06
N TYR A 45 0.72 1.45 -14.93
CA TYR A 45 2.03 0.86 -15.19
C TYR A 45 2.43 1.09 -16.64
N LEU A 46 3.74 1.25 -16.84
CA LEU A 46 4.38 1.28 -18.13
C LEU A 46 5.32 0.08 -18.20
N HIS A 47 5.45 -0.51 -19.38
CA HIS A 47 6.43 -1.57 -19.61
C HIS A 47 7.20 -1.36 -20.90
N ASP A 48 8.35 -2.02 -20.99
CA ASP A 48 9.15 -2.13 -22.20
C ASP A 48 8.95 -3.52 -22.80
N HIS A 49 8.11 -3.60 -23.84
CA HIS A 49 7.80 -4.85 -24.53
C HIS A 49 9.04 -5.57 -25.09
N SER A 50 10.16 -4.86 -25.28
CA SER A 50 11.42 -5.48 -25.72
C SER A 50 12.14 -6.22 -24.59
N LYS A 51 11.74 -6.00 -23.34
CA LYS A 51 12.34 -6.59 -22.13
C LYS A 51 11.39 -7.54 -21.39
N VAL A 52 10.08 -7.34 -21.50
CA VAL A 52 9.08 -8.17 -20.85
C VAL A 52 7.82 -8.27 -21.70
N ASP A 53 7.31 -9.49 -21.85
CA ASP A 53 5.99 -9.74 -22.40
C ASP A 53 4.97 -9.87 -21.26
N LEU A 54 4.01 -8.95 -21.20
CA LEU A 54 2.97 -8.95 -20.17
C LEU A 54 1.83 -9.88 -20.55
N GLY A 55 1.48 -10.78 -19.63
CA GLY A 55 0.44 -11.78 -19.86
C GLY A 55 0.85 -13.18 -19.42
N ARG A 56 -0.16 -14.02 -19.13
CA ARG A 56 -0.04 -15.39 -18.58
C ARG A 56 1.13 -15.58 -17.59
N THR A 57 1.19 -14.57 -16.71
CA THR A 57 2.12 -14.24 -15.62
C THR A 57 3.59 -14.09 -15.98
N THR A 58 3.75 -13.34 -17.08
CA THR A 58 4.93 -12.64 -17.62
C THR A 58 6.03 -13.59 -18.06
N LYS A 59 5.92 -14.16 -19.26
CA LYS A 59 6.73 -15.30 -19.75
C LYS A 59 8.02 -14.86 -20.48
N VAL A 60 9.09 -15.67 -20.55
CA VAL A 60 9.10 -17.14 -20.73
C VAL A 60 10.02 -17.87 -19.74
N GLY A 61 9.58 -17.99 -18.49
CA GLY A 61 9.40 -19.30 -17.82
C GLY A 61 8.21 -19.28 -16.85
N LYS A 62 7.47 -18.17 -16.91
CA LYS A 62 6.56 -17.59 -15.93
C LYS A 62 7.34 -17.03 -14.77
N GLU A 63 7.64 -15.74 -14.85
CA GLU A 63 8.32 -15.03 -13.78
C GLU A 63 7.39 -14.81 -12.58
N THR A 64 6.07 -14.98 -12.68
CA THR A 64 5.14 -14.79 -11.55
C THR A 64 4.00 -15.82 -11.51
N PRO A 65 4.25 -17.14 -11.57
CA PRO A 65 3.23 -18.17 -11.67
C PRO A 65 2.26 -18.18 -10.48
N GLU A 66 2.71 -17.72 -9.31
CA GLU A 66 1.91 -17.60 -8.09
C GLU A 66 0.80 -16.54 -8.15
N PHE A 67 0.75 -15.74 -9.22
CA PHE A 67 -0.31 -14.75 -9.45
C PHE A 67 -1.30 -15.19 -10.55
N ASP A 68 -1.20 -16.40 -11.11
CA ASP A 68 -1.98 -16.82 -12.28
C ASP A 68 -3.51 -16.81 -12.03
N ASP A 69 -3.94 -17.04 -10.79
CA ASP A 69 -5.34 -16.96 -10.34
C ASP A 69 -5.74 -15.59 -9.80
N ARG A 70 -4.77 -14.75 -9.42
CA ARG A 70 -4.99 -13.46 -8.74
C ARG A 70 -4.85 -12.23 -9.63
N VAL A 71 -4.15 -12.34 -10.76
CA VAL A 71 -3.91 -11.26 -11.74
C VAL A 71 -4.26 -11.73 -13.14
N LYS A 72 -5.10 -10.96 -13.85
CA LYS A 72 -5.55 -11.24 -15.21
C LYS A 72 -5.16 -10.09 -16.13
N PHE A 73 -4.80 -10.45 -17.36
CA PHE A 73 -4.39 -9.52 -18.40
C PHE A 73 -5.37 -9.61 -19.57
N THR A 74 -5.88 -8.47 -20.01
CA THR A 74 -6.66 -8.35 -21.24
C THR A 74 -5.86 -7.49 -22.20
N TRP A 75 -5.44 -8.07 -23.33
CA TRP A 75 -4.76 -7.34 -24.38
C TRP A 75 -5.72 -6.34 -25.03
N LEU A 76 -5.29 -5.09 -25.16
CA LEU A 76 -6.03 -4.04 -25.81
C LEU A 76 -5.56 -3.89 -27.28
N PRO A 77 -6.48 -3.63 -28.22
CA PRO A 77 -6.11 -3.30 -29.59
C PRO A 77 -5.22 -2.05 -29.66
N ARG A 78 -4.65 -1.80 -30.84
CA ARG A 78 -3.91 -0.56 -31.14
C ARG A 78 -4.76 0.70 -30.92
N VAL A 79 -4.10 1.86 -30.79
CA VAL A 79 -4.71 3.16 -30.45
C VAL A 79 -5.84 3.56 -31.40
N ASP A 80 -5.78 3.13 -32.65
CA ASP A 80 -6.78 3.37 -33.71
C ASP A 80 -8.05 2.51 -33.58
N GLY A 81 -8.02 1.47 -32.75
CA GLY A 81 -9.19 0.64 -32.46
C GLY A 81 -10.17 1.36 -31.54
N ARG A 82 -11.47 1.37 -31.89
CA ARG A 82 -12.54 1.89 -31.03
C ARG A 82 -12.70 1.03 -29.78
N ASN A 83 -11.95 1.35 -28.73
CA ASN A 83 -12.08 0.72 -27.42
C ASN A 83 -12.42 1.77 -26.38
N TYR A 84 -13.55 1.59 -25.72
CA TYR A 84 -13.93 2.36 -24.55
C TYR A 84 -13.63 1.53 -23.33
N VAL A 85 -12.41 1.67 -22.79
CA VAL A 85 -12.07 1.08 -21.51
C VAL A 85 -12.44 2.09 -20.44
N THR A 86 -13.62 1.94 -19.84
CA THR A 86 -13.97 2.69 -18.65
C THR A 86 -13.25 2.04 -17.47
N PHE A 87 -12.10 2.58 -17.08
CA PHE A 87 -11.50 2.27 -15.78
C PHE A 87 -11.82 3.41 -14.82
N TYR A 88 -12.38 3.08 -13.67
CA TYR A 88 -12.65 4.04 -12.62
C TYR A 88 -11.64 3.84 -11.51
N ASN A 89 -10.60 4.67 -11.53
CA ASN A 89 -9.58 4.71 -10.49
C ASN A 89 -10.01 5.67 -9.39
N LYS A 90 -10.84 5.21 -8.46
CA LYS A 90 -11.23 6.01 -7.30
C LYS A 90 -10.12 5.95 -6.27
N HIS A 91 -9.56 7.11 -5.91
CA HIS A 91 -8.77 7.38 -4.70
C HIS A 91 -7.98 6.17 -4.14
N VAL A 92 -7.25 5.45 -5.01
CA VAL A 92 -6.34 4.40 -4.54
C VAL A 92 -5.15 5.11 -3.93
N VAL A 93 -4.81 4.73 -2.71
CA VAL A 93 -3.69 5.30 -1.97
C VAL A 93 -2.43 4.59 -2.40
N ASP A 94 -1.43 5.36 -2.81
CA ASP A 94 -0.15 4.81 -3.21
C ASP A 94 0.69 4.48 -1.96
N HIS A 95 0.84 3.20 -1.63
CA HIS A 95 1.59 2.73 -0.47
C HIS A 95 3.11 2.82 -0.66
N ILE A 96 3.61 4.02 -0.96
CA ILE A 96 5.02 4.28 -1.17
C ILE A 96 5.75 4.51 0.15
N SER A 97 6.87 3.82 0.35
CA SER A 97 7.74 3.99 1.51
C SER A 97 8.23 5.43 1.65
N GLY A 98 7.99 6.01 2.82
CA GLY A 98 8.36 7.37 3.19
C GLY A 98 7.28 8.42 2.93
N ASN A 99 6.15 8.05 2.32
CA ASN A 99 5.00 8.94 2.18
C ASN A 99 4.26 9.11 3.51
N SER A 100 3.43 10.15 3.58
CA SER A 100 2.65 10.49 4.77
C SER A 100 1.15 10.36 4.53
N PHE A 101 0.45 9.76 5.49
CA PHE A 101 -0.97 9.43 5.40
C PHE A 101 -1.67 9.75 6.73
N PHE A 102 -2.99 9.94 6.67
CA PHE A 102 -3.82 9.70 7.84
C PHE A 102 -4.16 8.21 7.89
N ILE A 103 -4.35 7.68 9.10
CA ILE A 103 -4.82 6.30 9.31
C ILE A 103 -6.29 6.41 9.73
N ARG A 104 -7.19 5.82 8.94
CA ARG A 104 -8.64 5.96 9.06
C ARG A 104 -9.29 4.60 9.29
N SER A 105 -10.34 4.54 10.11
CA SER A 105 -11.14 3.32 10.24
C SER A 105 -11.91 3.07 8.95
N LYS A 106 -11.82 1.86 8.40
CA LYS A 106 -12.54 1.49 7.19
C LYS A 106 -14.02 1.26 7.43
N SER A 107 -14.39 0.80 8.63
CA SER A 107 -15.80 0.60 9.04
C SER A 107 -16.49 1.92 9.36
N ASN A 108 -15.75 2.91 9.87
CA ASN A 108 -16.25 4.24 10.15
C ASN A 108 -15.28 5.34 9.63
N PRO A 109 -15.47 5.83 8.39
CA PRO A 109 -14.59 6.83 7.76
C PRO A 109 -14.51 8.20 8.45
N SER A 110 -15.30 8.45 9.51
CA SER A 110 -15.17 9.64 10.34
C SER A 110 -14.13 9.47 11.45
N VAL A 111 -13.64 8.26 11.71
CA VAL A 111 -12.69 7.96 12.79
C VAL A 111 -11.27 7.86 12.25
N PHE A 112 -10.35 8.63 12.85
CA PHE A 112 -8.94 8.68 12.46
C PHE A 112 -8.04 8.46 13.67
N TRP A 113 -6.83 7.95 13.42
CA TRP A 113 -5.77 7.98 14.39
C TRP A 113 -5.25 9.41 14.58
N TYR A 114 -4.98 9.75 15.83
CA TYR A 114 -4.28 10.97 16.20
C TYR A 114 -3.36 10.72 17.39
N ALA A 115 -2.29 11.51 17.44
CA ALA A 115 -1.32 11.50 18.51
C ALA A 115 -1.57 12.66 19.46
N GLU A 116 -1.68 12.35 20.74
CA GLU A 116 -1.85 13.32 21.82
C GLU A 116 -1.21 12.78 23.10
N ASP A 117 -0.48 13.62 23.85
CA ASP A 117 0.14 13.26 25.13
C ASP A 117 0.89 11.91 25.12
N HIS A 118 1.72 11.68 24.09
CA HIS A 118 2.47 10.44 23.86
C HIS A 118 1.62 9.17 23.67
N LYS A 119 0.33 9.30 23.39
CA LYS A 119 -0.60 8.20 23.11
C LYS A 119 -1.07 8.25 21.66
N ILE A 120 -1.48 7.11 21.13
CA ILE A 120 -2.21 7.01 19.89
C ILE A 120 -3.67 6.69 20.20
N LEU A 121 -4.54 7.62 19.80
CA LEU A 121 -5.98 7.55 20.00
C LEU A 121 -6.69 7.48 18.65
N ALA A 122 -7.92 7.00 18.65
CA ALA A 122 -8.81 6.97 17.51
C ALA A 122 -10.10 7.74 17.86
N GLY A 123 -10.50 8.68 17.01
CA GLY A 123 -11.66 9.52 17.27
C GLY A 123 -12.10 10.32 16.05
N GLN A 124 -13.22 11.04 16.19
CA GLN A 124 -13.81 11.83 15.09
C GLN A 124 -13.28 13.26 14.99
N GLN A 125 -12.72 13.78 16.09
CA GLN A 125 -12.33 15.19 16.20
C GLN A 125 -10.82 15.39 15.94
N GLY A 126 -10.02 14.35 16.14
CA GLY A 126 -8.57 14.37 15.94
C GLY A 126 -8.15 13.62 14.69
N ARG A 127 -7.13 14.12 13.99
CA ARG A 127 -6.39 13.36 12.97
C ARG A 127 -4.92 13.78 12.98
N THR A 128 -4.02 12.82 12.96
CA THR A 128 -2.59 13.06 12.80
C THR A 128 -2.10 12.45 11.51
N ARG A 129 -1.24 13.18 10.80
CA ARG A 129 -0.55 12.65 9.63
C ARG A 129 0.70 11.90 10.10
N PHE A 130 0.85 10.67 9.63
CA PHE A 130 1.96 9.78 9.93
C PHE A 130 2.76 9.51 8.66
N ARG A 131 4.09 9.58 8.76
CA ARG A 131 4.99 9.03 7.76
C ARG A 131 5.07 7.52 7.98
N ILE A 132 4.85 6.75 6.92
CA ILE A 132 4.96 5.29 6.92
C ILE A 132 6.20 4.93 6.10
N THR A 133 7.17 4.25 6.71
CA THR A 133 8.44 3.92 6.06
C THR A 133 8.70 2.42 6.16
N GLY A 134 8.97 1.76 5.04
CA GLY A 134 9.46 0.38 5.04
C GLY A 134 10.90 0.34 5.52
N ARG A 135 11.21 -0.50 6.52
CA ARG A 135 12.52 -0.50 7.18
C ARG A 135 13.65 -0.92 6.23
N ASP A 136 13.43 -1.99 5.47
CA ASP A 136 14.42 -2.60 4.57
C ASP A 136 14.13 -2.26 3.10
N LEU A 137 13.39 -1.18 2.88
CA LEU A 137 12.97 -0.74 1.56
C LEU A 137 13.60 0.59 1.21
N ASP A 138 13.95 0.75 -0.06
CA ASP A 138 14.33 2.04 -0.59
C ASP A 138 13.21 3.06 -0.41
N ARG A 139 13.63 4.31 -0.20
CA ARG A 139 12.70 5.44 -0.29
C ARG A 139 12.10 5.43 -1.69
N SER A 140 10.77 5.52 -1.79
CA SER A 140 9.99 5.36 -3.03
C SER A 140 9.61 3.92 -3.44
N ALA A 141 10.05 2.89 -2.73
CA ALA A 141 9.58 1.53 -2.99
C ALA A 141 8.10 1.37 -2.63
N VAL A 142 7.39 0.55 -3.41
CA VAL A 142 6.01 0.13 -3.10
C VAL A 142 6.04 -0.84 -1.92
N MET A 143 5.29 -0.52 -0.88
CA MET A 143 5.12 -1.38 0.30
C MET A 143 3.98 -2.38 0.08
N ILE A 144 4.18 -3.62 0.55
CA ILE A 144 3.19 -4.70 0.53
C ILE A 144 2.91 -5.19 1.96
N ASN A 145 1.86 -5.99 2.12
CA ASN A 145 1.40 -6.50 3.42
C ASN A 145 2.50 -7.16 4.28
N GLY A 146 3.46 -7.83 3.64
CA GLY A 146 4.54 -8.54 4.32
C GLY A 146 5.65 -7.66 4.89
N ASP A 147 5.71 -6.38 4.53
CA ASP A 147 6.84 -5.52 4.88
C ASP A 147 6.78 -5.03 6.32
N ALA A 148 7.95 -4.99 6.96
CA ALA A 148 8.13 -4.28 8.21
C ALA A 148 8.12 -2.76 7.96
N ILE A 149 7.27 -2.06 8.71
CA ILE A 149 7.08 -0.62 8.61
C ILE A 149 7.34 0.06 9.96
N SER A 150 7.81 1.31 9.89
CA SER A 150 7.74 2.27 10.98
C SER A 150 6.67 3.32 10.71
N ILE A 151 6.01 3.77 11.78
CA ILE A 151 4.96 4.78 11.75
C ILE A 151 5.42 5.94 12.63
N THR A 152 5.58 7.12 12.04
CA THR A 152 6.17 8.30 12.72
C THR A 152 5.25 9.50 12.50
N PRO A 153 4.81 10.22 13.55
CA PRO A 153 4.04 11.44 13.35
C PRO A 153 4.85 12.47 12.56
N VAL A 154 4.21 13.12 11.58
CA VAL A 154 4.89 14.10 10.71
C VAL A 154 5.37 15.33 11.47
N HIS A 155 4.74 15.67 12.61
CA HIS A 155 5.11 16.82 13.42
C HIS A 155 6.29 16.55 14.39
N ASP A 156 6.66 15.29 14.63
CA ASP A 156 7.81 14.94 15.48
C ASP A 156 8.49 13.66 14.97
N TRP A 157 9.61 13.84 14.26
CA TRP A 157 10.33 12.72 13.65
C TRP A 157 11.20 11.93 14.63
N ASN A 158 11.34 12.40 15.87
CA ASN A 158 12.09 11.70 16.91
C ASN A 158 11.22 10.67 17.64
N LEU A 159 9.91 10.69 17.41
CA LEU A 159 8.96 9.77 18.00
C LEU A 159 8.45 8.80 16.94
N SER A 160 8.16 7.58 17.34
CA SER A 160 7.56 6.55 16.52
C SER A 160 6.47 5.85 17.30
N VAL A 161 5.46 5.37 16.59
CA VAL A 161 4.41 4.55 17.19
C VAL A 161 5.03 3.26 17.70
N CYS A 162 4.68 2.88 18.93
CA CYS A 162 5.16 1.69 19.59
C CYS A 162 4.04 1.03 20.41
N VAL A 163 4.23 -0.26 20.74
CA VAL A 163 3.36 -0.95 21.69
C VAL A 163 3.90 -0.72 23.10
N GLN A 164 3.09 -0.12 23.96
CA GLN A 164 3.41 0.11 25.36
C GLN A 164 3.22 -1.18 26.19
N GLN A 165 3.72 -1.18 27.43
CA GLN A 165 3.66 -2.36 28.32
C GLN A 165 2.23 -2.87 28.58
N ASN A 166 1.23 -2.00 28.47
CA ASN A 166 -0.19 -2.33 28.66
C ASN A 166 -0.88 -2.79 27.37
N GLY A 167 -0.17 -2.85 26.24
CA GLY A 167 -0.72 -3.20 24.93
C GLY A 167 -1.28 -2.03 24.12
N ASP A 168 -1.39 -0.84 24.72
CA ASP A 168 -1.81 0.38 24.02
C ASP A 168 -0.71 0.85 23.06
N LEU A 169 -1.11 1.55 22.00
CA LEU A 169 -0.19 2.27 21.12
C LEU A 169 0.15 3.63 21.74
N GLY A 170 1.44 3.94 21.72
CA GLY A 170 1.97 5.22 22.16
C GLY A 170 3.10 5.72 21.28
N LEU A 171 3.70 6.83 21.69
CA LEU A 171 4.84 7.44 21.01
C LEU A 171 6.10 7.33 21.87
N GLU A 172 7.12 6.65 21.33
CA GLU A 172 8.44 6.55 21.95
C GLU A 172 9.55 6.89 20.96
N ARG A 173 10.76 7.14 21.48
CA ARG A 173 11.94 7.36 20.62
C ARG A 173 12.40 6.12 19.88
N ARG A 174 11.94 4.94 20.30
CA ARG A 174 12.30 3.65 19.69
C ARG A 174 11.18 3.20 18.77
N SER A 175 11.52 2.90 17.52
CA SER A 175 10.58 2.26 16.59
C SER A 175 10.28 0.84 17.06
N HIS A 176 9.00 0.46 17.02
CA HIS A 176 8.60 -0.94 16.97
C HIS A 176 8.39 -1.38 15.53
N ASP A 177 8.49 -2.69 15.31
CA ASP A 177 8.23 -3.29 14.00
C ASP A 177 6.77 -3.70 13.92
N PHE A 178 6.03 -2.95 13.11
CA PHE A 178 4.74 -3.39 12.62
C PHE A 178 4.90 -3.96 11.22
N LYS A 179 3.99 -4.81 10.80
CA LYS A 179 3.83 -5.13 9.38
C LYS A 179 2.82 -4.19 8.77
N LEU A 180 2.92 -3.90 7.46
CA LEU A 180 1.85 -3.16 6.78
C LEU A 180 0.50 -3.89 6.93
N ALA A 181 0.51 -5.22 6.93
CA ALA A 181 -0.66 -6.05 7.22
C ALA A 181 -1.31 -5.80 8.60
N ASP A 182 -0.59 -5.27 9.59
CA ASP A 182 -1.17 -4.97 10.90
C ASP A 182 -2.28 -3.91 10.82
N LEU A 183 -2.29 -3.07 9.79
CA LEU A 183 -3.40 -2.16 9.54
C LEU A 183 -4.71 -2.91 9.24
N LYS A 184 -4.67 -4.16 8.78
CA LYS A 184 -5.89 -4.90 8.40
C LYS A 184 -6.60 -5.56 9.57
N ASN A 185 -5.85 -6.03 10.57
CA ASN A 185 -6.37 -6.81 11.68
C ASN A 185 -5.45 -6.83 12.90
N GLY A 186 -4.41 -6.01 12.91
CA GLY A 186 -3.40 -5.96 13.96
C GLY A 186 -3.70 -4.93 15.03
N PHE A 187 -4.69 -4.04 14.83
CA PHE A 187 -5.00 -2.95 15.74
C PHE A 187 -6.49 -2.88 16.05
N LEU A 188 -6.82 -2.59 17.31
CA LEU A 188 -8.19 -2.44 17.76
C LEU A 188 -8.34 -1.13 18.54
N SER A 189 -9.32 -0.31 18.17
CA SER A 189 -9.72 0.82 19.01
C SER A 189 -10.65 0.34 20.13
N THR A 190 -10.23 0.59 21.37
CA THR A 190 -10.97 0.21 22.59
C THR A 190 -11.20 1.43 23.46
N GLY A 191 -12.45 1.72 23.78
CA GLY A 191 -12.83 2.84 24.63
C GLY A 191 -14.34 3.11 24.58
N LEU A 192 -14.83 3.85 25.58
CA LEU A 192 -16.19 4.38 25.62
C LEU A 192 -16.12 5.91 25.46
N GLY A 193 -16.83 6.46 24.47
CA GLY A 193 -16.92 7.91 24.26
C GLY A 193 -16.47 8.36 22.86
N PHE A 194 -16.03 9.63 22.74
CA PHE A 194 -15.58 10.24 21.49
C PHE A 194 -14.12 9.94 21.13
N GLU A 195 -13.40 9.28 22.05
CA GLU A 195 -11.98 8.94 21.95
C GLU A 195 -11.75 7.50 22.43
N ALA A 196 -11.10 6.70 21.60
CA ALA A 196 -10.75 5.32 21.89
C ALA A 196 -9.23 5.15 21.86
N ARG A 197 -8.67 4.33 22.74
CA ARG A 197 -7.25 3.97 22.67
C ARG A 197 -7.05 2.95 21.57
N VAL A 198 -5.96 3.05 20.82
CA VAL A 198 -5.59 2.01 19.86
C VAL A 198 -4.69 1.01 20.56
N THR A 199 -4.97 -0.28 20.44
CA THR A 199 -4.18 -1.37 21.03
C THR A 199 -3.65 -2.30 19.95
N LYS A 200 -2.51 -2.95 20.19
CA LYS A 200 -2.04 -4.05 19.34
C LYS A 200 -2.76 -5.33 19.75
N VAL A 201 -3.37 -6.00 18.78
CA VAL A 201 -4.02 -7.31 18.96
C VAL A 201 -3.48 -8.34 17.97
N ASN A 202 -3.79 -9.61 18.21
CA ASN A 202 -3.43 -10.71 17.33
C ASN A 202 -4.63 -11.09 16.46
N TYR A 203 -4.65 -10.60 15.21
CA TYR A 203 -5.57 -11.01 14.15
C TYR A 203 -7.08 -10.71 14.34
N ASP A 204 -7.49 -10.22 15.51
CA ASP A 204 -8.87 -9.83 15.83
C ASP A 204 -9.10 -8.31 15.83
N GLY A 205 -8.19 -7.56 15.20
CA GLY A 205 -8.29 -6.11 15.07
C GLY A 205 -9.33 -5.69 14.03
N GLU A 206 -9.62 -4.39 14.02
CA GLU A 206 -10.41 -3.78 12.96
C GLU A 206 -9.53 -3.37 11.77
N GLU A 207 -10.17 -3.12 10.63
CA GLU A 207 -9.47 -2.71 9.42
C GLU A 207 -9.29 -1.19 9.38
N TRP A 208 -8.03 -0.79 9.28
CA TRP A 208 -7.55 0.58 9.11
C TRP A 208 -6.98 0.75 7.71
N GLU A 209 -7.24 1.91 7.11
CA GLU A 209 -6.73 2.27 5.79
C GLU A 209 -5.86 3.52 5.87
N LEU A 210 -4.83 3.55 5.05
CA LEU A 210 -4.06 4.76 4.80
C LEU A 210 -4.87 5.66 3.87
N VAL A 211 -4.93 6.96 4.15
CA VAL A 211 -5.55 7.96 3.26
C VAL A 211 -4.67 9.20 3.14
N SER A 212 -4.62 9.78 1.93
CA SER A 212 -3.81 10.97 1.62
C SER A 212 -4.37 12.24 2.24
#